data_AF-A0A9N9IT97-F1
#
_entry.id   AF-A0A9N9IT97-F1
#
_cell.length_a   1.000
_cell.length_b   1.000
_cell.length_c   1.000
_cell.angle_alpha   90.00
_cell.angle_beta   90.00
_cell.angle_gamma   90.00
#
_symmetry.space_group_name_H-M   'P 1'
#
loop_
_entity.id
_entity.type
_entity.pdbx_description
1 polymer ?
#
loop_
_entity_poly.entity_id
_entity_poly.type
_entity_poly.pdbx_seq_one_letter_code
_entity_poly.pdbx_strand_id
1 'polypeptide(L)' 'IVLKYNTYQGLINFVYPNLHAQAQDVTYLIERGILASQNNEVDMLNAEVLAQFPGEEITYYSKNTLDQNSKTYNPA' A
#
# COMPACT_ATOMS: atom_id res chain seq x y z
N ILE A 1 -6.80 13.26 -18.09
CA ILE A 1 -7.82 13.24 -17.02
C ILE A 1 -7.42 14.32 -16.03
N VAL A 2 -8.20 15.40 -15.90
CA VAL A 2 -7.98 16.42 -14.86
C VAL A 2 -8.86 16.02 -13.69
N LEU A 3 -8.26 15.61 -12.58
CA LEU A 3 -8.98 15.24 -11.38
C LEU A 3 -9.59 16.53 -10.80
N LYS A 4 -10.92 16.58 -10.68
CA LYS A 4 -11.64 17.71 -10.06
C LYS A 4 -11.37 17.84 -8.55
N TYR A 5 -10.56 16.95 -7.99
CA TYR A 5 -10.27 16.89 -6.56
C TYR A 5 -8.74 16.97 -6.37
N ASN A 6 -8.24 18.17 -6.05
CA ASN A 6 -6.82 18.43 -5.76
C ASN A 6 -6.38 17.90 -4.38
N THR A 7 -6.96 16.79 -3.93
CA THR A 7 -6.66 16.16 -2.64
C THR A 7 -6.40 14.67 -2.84
N TYR A 8 -5.52 14.10 -2.02
CA TYR A 8 -5.23 12.67 -2.06
C TYR A 8 -6.48 11.82 -1.85
N GLN A 9 -7.38 12.22 -0.94
CA GLN A 9 -8.65 11.53 -0.73
C GLN A 9 -9.53 11.52 -1.98
N GLY A 10 -9.57 12.63 -2.72
CA GLY A 10 -10.36 12.72 -3.94
C GLY A 10 -9.81 11.82 -5.06
N LEU A 11 -8.48 11.70 -5.16
CA LEU A 11 -7.82 10.76 -6.06
C LEU A 11 -8.10 9.31 -5.65
N ILE A 12 -8.00 8.98 -4.36
CA ILE A 12 -8.31 7.63 -3.85
C ILE A 12 -9.77 7.25 -4.15
N ASN A 13 -10.73 8.15 -3.86
CA ASN A 13 -12.14 7.91 -4.15
C ASN A 13 -12.44 7.78 -5.66
N PHE A 14 -11.66 8.45 -6.51
CA PHE A 14 -11.79 8.36 -7.96
C PHE A 14 -11.29 7.01 -8.49
N VAL A 15 -10.14 6.53 -8.00
CA VAL A 15 -9.54 5.26 -8.44
C VAL A 15 -10.25 4.06 -7.81
N TYR A 16 -10.58 4.15 -6.52
CA TYR A 16 -11.22 3.11 -5.72
C TYR A 16 -12.63 3.51 -5.24
N PRO A 17 -13.62 3.62 -6.14
CA PRO A 17 -14.99 3.91 -5.75
C PRO A 17 -15.60 2.75 -4.94
N ASN A 18 -16.16 3.04 -3.76
CA ASN A 18 -16.75 2.06 -2.85
C ASN A 18 -15.79 0.96 -2.41
N LEU A 19 -14.52 1.30 -2.12
CA LEU A 19 -13.46 0.36 -1.73
C LEU A 19 -13.91 -0.66 -0.67
N HIS A 20 -14.56 -0.22 0.40
CA HIS A 20 -15.05 -1.10 1.47
C HIS A 20 -16.01 -2.20 0.97
N ALA A 21 -16.86 -1.89 -0.01
CA ALA A 21 -17.82 -2.86 -0.57
C ALA A 21 -17.17 -3.80 -1.60
N GLN A 22 -16.05 -3.41 -2.20
CA GLN A 22 -15.35 -4.16 -3.25
C GLN A 22 -14.05 -4.80 -2.74
N ALA A 23 -13.75 -4.70 -1.44
CA ALA A 23 -12.49 -5.14 -0.85
C ALA A 23 -12.19 -6.65 -1.03
N GLN A 24 -13.21 -7.47 -1.30
CA GLN A 24 -13.07 -8.91 -1.57
C GLN A 24 -12.99 -9.25 -3.07
N ASP A 25 -13.21 -8.27 -3.96
CA ASP A 25 -13.10 -8.47 -5.40
C ASP A 25 -11.64 -8.30 -5.84
N VAL A 26 -11.00 -9.44 -6.13
CA VAL A 26 -9.59 -9.47 -6.57
C VAL A 26 -9.41 -8.72 -7.88
N THR A 27 -10.33 -8.86 -8.84
CA THR A 27 -10.25 -8.18 -10.14
C THR A 27 -10.34 -6.67 -9.95
N TYR A 28 -11.22 -6.22 -9.07
CA TYR A 28 -11.34 -4.80 -8.73
C TYR A 28 -10.00 -4.24 -8.23
N LEU A 29 -9.31 -4.97 -7.35
CA LEU A 29 -8.05 -4.53 -6.73
C LEU A 29 -6.87 -4.51 -7.71
N ILE A 30 -6.72 -5.52 -8.56
CA ILE A 30 -5.55 -5.65 -9.45
C ILE A 30 -5.60 -4.72 -10.66
N GLU A 31 -6.79 -4.31 -11.11
CA GLU A 31 -6.96 -3.46 -12.29
C GLU A 31 -6.75 -1.96 -12.01
N ARG A 32 -6.53 -1.59 -10.74
CA ARG A 32 -6.49 -0.21 -10.27
C ARG A 32 -5.17 0.08 -9.56
N GLY A 33 -4.58 1.25 -9.87
CA GLY A 33 -3.35 1.68 -9.22
C GLY A 33 -3.17 3.19 -9.29
N ILE A 34 -2.61 3.75 -8.22
CA ILE A 34 -2.21 5.15 -8.16
C ILE A 34 -0.68 5.18 -8.27
N LEU A 35 -0.17 5.91 -9.27
CA LEU A 35 1.26 6.12 -9.44
C LEU A 35 1.66 7.45 -8.82
N ALA A 36 2.72 7.44 -8.02
CA ALA A 36 3.33 8.64 -7.46
C ALA A 36 4.81 8.73 -7.84
N SER A 37 5.34 9.95 -7.80
CA SER A 37 6.70 10.23 -8.27
C SER A 37 7.77 9.84 -7.24
N GLN A 38 7.42 9.89 -5.96
CA GLN A 38 8.32 9.64 -4.84
C GLN A 38 7.76 8.56 -3.91
N ASN A 39 8.64 7.79 -3.28
CA ASN A 39 8.25 6.68 -2.42
C ASN A 39 7.48 7.15 -1.16
N ASN A 40 7.80 8.31 -0.59
CA ASN A 40 7.06 8.86 0.54
C ASN A 40 5.58 9.12 0.20
N GLU A 41 5.30 9.56 -1.03
CA GLU A 41 3.93 9.74 -1.52
C GLU A 41 3.25 8.38 -1.71
N VAL A 42 3.98 7.38 -2.22
CA VAL A 42 3.49 5.99 -2.34
C VAL A 42 3.14 5.42 -0.96
N ASP A 43 4.01 5.59 0.04
CA ASP A 43 3.79 5.08 1.39
C ASP A 43 2.55 5.69 2.04
N MET A 44 2.39 7.02 1.93
CA MET A 44 1.22 7.73 2.42
C MET A 44 -0.06 7.28 1.72
N LEU A 45 -0.04 7.15 0.38
CA LEU A 45 -1.20 6.69 -0.39
C LEU A 45 -1.58 5.25 -0.05
N ASN A 46 -0.60 4.36 0.06
CA ASN A 46 -0.82 2.98 0.44
C ASN A 46 -1.43 2.88 1.85
N ALA A 47 -0.92 3.66 2.81
CA ALA A 47 -1.47 3.69 4.16
C ALA A 47 -2.93 4.16 4.19
N GLU A 48 -3.27 5.24 3.46
CA GLU A 48 -4.65 5.75 3.38
C GLU A 48 -5.62 4.80 2.67
N VAL A 49 -5.15 4.07 1.66
CA VAL A 49 -5.93 3.04 0.98
C VAL A 49 -6.12 1.83 1.89
N LEU A 50 -5.05 1.34 2.55
CA LEU A 50 -5.08 0.22 3.49
C LEU A 50 -6.02 0.49 4.68
N ALA A 51 -6.02 1.71 5.23
CA ALA A 51 -6.87 2.09 6.36
C ALA A 51 -8.38 2.02 6.05
N GLN A 52 -8.77 2.03 4.76
CA GLN A 52 -10.16 1.92 4.32
C GLN A 52 -10.60 0.46 4.09
N PHE A 53 -9.69 -0.50 4.13
CA PHE A 53 -10.06 -1.91 4.02
C PHE A 53 -10.82 -2.37 5.28
N PRO A 54 -11.88 -3.18 5.11
CA PRO A 54 -12.54 -3.82 6.23
C PRO A 54 -11.63 -4.89 6.83
N GLY A 55 -11.49 -4.92 8.15
CA GLY A 55 -10.77 -5.97 8.88
C GLY A 55 -9.78 -5.42 9.89
N GLU A 56 -8.98 -6.33 10.45
CA GLU A 56 -7.89 -5.99 11.37
C GLU A 56 -6.60 -5.75 10.58
N GLU A 57 -5.86 -4.70 10.94
CA GLU A 57 -4.54 -4.43 10.40
C GLU A 57 -3.52 -5.42 10.98
N ILE A 58 -2.76 -6.08 10.11
CA ILE A 58 -1.73 -7.04 10.51
C ILE A 58 -0.38 -6.58 9.95
N THR A 59 0.57 -6.32 10.85
CA THR A 59 1.95 -5.98 10.48
C THR A 59 2.83 -7.23 10.38
N TYR A 60 3.45 -7.44 9.22
CA TYR A 60 4.41 -8.52 9.00
C TYR A 60 5.84 -7.96 9.03
N TYR A 61 6.65 -8.43 9.98
CA TYR A 61 8.06 -8.04 10.07
C TYR A 61 8.92 -8.82 9.08
N SER A 62 9.77 -8.11 8.34
CA SER A 62 10.75 -8.77 7.48
C SER A 62 11.76 -9.56 8.32
N LYS A 63 12.23 -10.70 7.80
CA LYS A 63 13.30 -11.49 8.41
C LYS A 63 14.66 -10.83 8.09
N ASN A 64 14.88 -9.63 8.62
CA ASN A 64 16.04 -8.81 8.29
C ASN A 64 17.27 -9.04 9.19
N THR A 65 17.21 -10.01 10.09
CA THR A 65 18.38 -10.45 10.84
C THR A 65 18.92 -11.72 10.21
N LEU A 66 19.95 -11.58 9.36
CA LEU A 66 21.01 -12.57 9.41
C LEU A 66 21.49 -12.53 10.86
N ASP A 67 21.19 -13.56 11.62
CA ASP A 67 21.74 -13.74 12.94
C ASP A 67 23.25 -13.45 12.82
N GLN A 68 23.78 -12.49 13.57
CA GLN A 68 25.23 -12.23 13.60
C GLN A 68 26.01 -13.49 14.04
N ASN A 69 25.29 -14.49 14.58
CA ASN A 69 25.78 -15.81 14.94
C ASN A 69 25.56 -16.88 13.85
N SER A 70 24.96 -16.54 12.70
CA SER A 70 24.91 -17.44 11.56
C SER A 70 26.34 -17.65 11.04
N LYS A 71 26.76 -18.91 10.93
CA LYS A 71 28.10 -19.33 10.47
C LYS A 71 28.45 -18.91 9.04
N THR A 72 27.64 -18.04 8.43
CA THR A 72 27.75 -17.47 7.09
C THR A 72 28.19 -16.00 7.11
N TYR A 73 28.44 -15.41 8.28
CA TYR A 73 29.06 -14.08 8.36
C TYR A 73 30.55 -14.16 8.00
N ASN A 74 30.89 -13.67 6.80
CA ASN A 74 32.26 -13.38 6.39
C ASN A 74 32.45 -11.86 6.42
N PRO A 75 33.17 -11.28 7.41
CA PRO A 75 33.52 -9.87 7.37
C PRO A 75 34.55 -9.65 6.27
N ALA A 76 34.22 -8.77 5.32
CA ALA A 76 35.17 -8.21 4.35
C ALA A 76 36.13 -7.23 5.04
#